data_AF-A0A3M5ZYN7-F1
#
_entry.id   AF-A0A3M5ZYN7-F1
#
_cell.length_a   1.000
_cell.length_b   1.000
_cell.length_c   1.000
_cell.angle_alpha   90.00
_cell.angle_beta   90.00
_cell.angle_gamma   90.00
#
_symmetry.space_group_name_H-M   'P 1'
#
loop_
_entity.id
_entity.type
_entity.pdbx_description
1 polymer ?
#
loop_
_entity_poly.entity_id
_entity_poly.type
_entity_poly.pdbx_seq_one_letter_code
_entity_poly.pdbx_strand_id
1 'polypeptide(L)'
;MRDFVLGTRVITGLGKHLRFGGEVMKNVAGYDVSRLMAGSFGCLGVLTEVSLKVLPKPRLCSSIALQMDSSQALARLAEWGQQPMPISAASHDGQVLRLRLEGGEGSVAAAHERLGGEVFDGAYWQQLNEQRLPFFLDPRPLWRLCVPAQSAVLELPGEQLLDWGGAQRWLKSDADGETIRAITTAAGGHATCYSQGVVDNPFQPLAAPVLRYHQALKARLDPQGIFNPGRLYAEF
;
A
#
# COMPACT_ATOMS: atom_id res chain seq x y z
N MET A 1 -0.54 -1.37 6.73
CA MET A 1 -1.05 -0.51 7.84
C MET A 1 -2.37 -0.99 8.41
N ARG A 2 -3.43 -1.20 7.60
CA ARG A 2 -4.75 -1.64 8.10
C ARG A 2 -4.69 -2.81 9.08
N ASP A 3 -3.93 -3.85 8.75
CA ASP A 3 -3.87 -5.07 9.57
C ASP A 3 -3.05 -4.90 10.87
N PHE A 4 -2.36 -3.77 11.02
CA PHE A 4 -1.67 -3.39 12.25
C PHE A 4 -2.59 -2.62 13.20
N VAL A 5 -3.75 -2.12 12.75
CA VAL A 5 -4.71 -1.44 13.63
C VAL A 5 -5.50 -2.49 14.41
N LEU A 6 -5.38 -2.44 15.74
CA LEU A 6 -6.08 -3.32 16.69
C LEU A 6 -7.32 -2.64 17.29
N GLY A 7 -7.27 -1.31 17.41
CA GLY A 7 -8.34 -0.52 17.97
C GLY A 7 -8.16 0.96 17.68
N THR A 8 -9.26 1.70 17.76
CA THR A 8 -9.30 3.14 17.53
C THR A 8 -10.29 3.80 18.47
N ARG A 9 -10.02 5.05 18.86
CA ARG A 9 -11.04 5.96 19.39
C ARG A 9 -11.31 7.08 18.40
N VAL A 10 -12.58 7.37 18.20
CA VAL A 10 -13.03 8.31 17.17
C VAL A 10 -14.11 9.24 17.71
N ILE A 11 -14.05 10.51 17.35
CA ILE A 11 -15.11 11.48 17.54
C ILE A 11 -15.93 11.56 16.25
N THR A 12 -17.24 11.32 16.35
CA THR A 12 -18.18 11.40 15.22
C THR A 12 -18.64 12.84 14.96
N GLY A 13 -19.36 13.09 13.86
CA GLY A 13 -19.91 14.41 13.51
C GLY A 13 -20.99 14.90 14.49
N LEU A 14 -21.44 14.04 15.41
CA LEU A 14 -22.31 14.40 16.54
C LEU A 14 -21.53 14.66 17.83
N GLY A 15 -20.20 14.73 17.79
CA GLY A 15 -19.35 14.91 18.97
C GLY A 15 -19.28 13.70 19.90
N LYS A 16 -19.77 12.53 19.48
CA LYS A 16 -19.73 11.31 20.31
C LYS A 16 -18.35 10.68 20.24
N HIS A 17 -17.75 10.41 21.39
CA HIS A 17 -16.50 9.66 21.49
C HIS A 17 -16.77 8.16 21.55
N LEU A 18 -16.43 7.46 20.47
CA LEU A 18 -16.65 6.04 20.30
C LEU A 18 -15.34 5.25 20.38
N ARG A 19 -15.42 4.02 20.86
CA ARG A 19 -14.30 3.08 20.96
C ARG A 19 -14.59 1.86 20.10
N PHE A 20 -13.63 1.47 19.26
CA PHE A 20 -13.70 0.29 18.41
C PHE A 20 -12.44 -0.56 18.57
N GLY A 21 -12.61 -1.88 18.61
CA GLY A 21 -11.51 -2.82 18.85
C GLY A 21 -10.89 -2.68 20.26
N GLY A 22 -9.63 -3.08 20.39
CA GLY A 22 -8.91 -3.05 21.66
C GLY A 22 -7.51 -3.62 21.53
N GLU A 23 -6.77 -3.69 22.63
CA GLU A 23 -5.37 -4.14 22.64
C GLU A 23 -5.24 -5.68 22.54
N VAL A 24 -6.32 -6.41 22.79
CA VAL A 24 -6.35 -7.88 22.72
C VAL A 24 -6.73 -8.36 21.32
N MET A 25 -5.99 -9.34 20.78
CA MET A 25 -6.26 -9.91 19.45
C MET A 25 -7.60 -10.66 19.34
N LYS A 26 -8.19 -11.07 20.46
CA LYS A 26 -9.50 -11.75 20.47
C LYS A 26 -10.62 -10.72 20.64
N ASN A 27 -11.08 -10.15 19.54
CA ASN A 27 -12.32 -9.39 19.45
C ASN A 27 -13.27 -10.14 18.51
N VAL A 28 -14.03 -11.10 19.04
CA VAL A 28 -14.86 -12.04 18.23
C VAL A 28 -16.30 -11.55 18.05
N ALA A 29 -16.61 -10.31 18.44
CA ALA A 29 -17.96 -9.75 18.33
C ALA A 29 -17.96 -8.39 17.63
N GLY A 30 -18.77 -8.25 16.57
CA GLY A 30 -19.06 -6.99 15.91
C GLY A 30 -18.29 -6.72 14.60
N TYR A 31 -18.57 -5.57 14.00
CA TYR A 31 -17.91 -5.09 12.78
C TYR A 31 -16.55 -4.47 13.10
N ASP A 32 -15.56 -4.69 12.25
CA ASP A 32 -14.21 -4.16 12.42
C ASP A 32 -14.09 -2.70 11.95
N VAL A 33 -14.73 -1.80 12.69
CA VAL A 33 -14.69 -0.36 12.43
C VAL A 33 -13.27 0.19 12.62
N SER A 34 -12.45 -0.42 13.47
CA SER A 34 -11.08 0.03 13.73
C SER A 34 -10.22 -0.03 12.47
N ARG A 35 -10.30 -1.12 11.71
CA ARG A 35 -9.62 -1.25 10.42
C ARG A 35 -10.25 -0.43 9.31
N LEU A 36 -11.56 -0.17 9.36
CA LEU A 36 -12.24 0.74 8.44
C LEU A 36 -11.70 2.17 8.51
N MET A 37 -11.29 2.63 9.70
CA MET A 37 -10.74 3.98 9.86
C MET A 37 -9.40 4.17 9.11
N ALA A 38 -8.62 3.11 8.93
CA ALA A 38 -7.38 3.18 8.17
C ALA A 38 -7.66 3.44 6.68
N GLY A 39 -7.16 4.57 6.17
CA GLY A 39 -7.44 4.99 4.79
C GLY A 39 -8.77 5.73 4.62
N SER A 40 -9.45 6.11 5.70
CA SER A 40 -10.65 6.95 5.64
C SER A 40 -10.36 8.44 5.34
N PHE A 41 -9.10 8.85 5.37
CA PHE A 41 -8.66 10.24 5.23
C PHE A 41 -9.43 11.21 6.13
N GLY A 42 -9.82 10.77 7.33
CA GLY A 42 -10.59 11.59 8.28
C GLY A 42 -12.07 11.77 7.93
N CYS A 43 -12.56 11.25 6.80
CA CYS A 43 -13.94 11.45 6.33
C CYS A 43 -15.00 10.78 7.21
N LEU A 44 -14.60 9.87 8.11
CA LEU A 44 -15.48 9.08 8.96
C LEU A 44 -15.41 9.48 10.44
N GLY A 45 -14.63 10.51 10.78
CA GLY A 45 -14.43 10.95 12.16
C GLY A 45 -13.00 11.34 12.47
N VAL A 46 -12.83 12.02 13.59
CA VAL A 46 -11.52 12.43 14.11
C VAL A 46 -10.97 11.31 14.99
N LEU A 47 -9.84 10.72 14.59
CA LEU A 47 -9.14 9.74 15.40
C LEU A 47 -8.42 10.44 16.57
N THR A 48 -8.71 10.01 17.80
CA THR A 48 -8.04 10.53 19.01
C THR A 48 -7.00 9.57 19.55
N GLU A 49 -7.20 8.26 19.35
CA GLU A 49 -6.28 7.21 19.79
C GLU A 49 -6.26 6.06 18.77
N VAL A 50 -5.11 5.41 18.63
CA VAL A 50 -4.93 4.22 17.79
C VAL A 50 -4.07 3.22 18.55
N SER A 51 -4.58 1.99 18.70
CA SER A 51 -3.81 0.85 19.21
C SER A 51 -3.24 0.07 18.03
N LEU A 52 -1.92 -0.11 18.01
CA LEU A 52 -1.21 -0.79 16.94
C LEU A 52 -0.59 -2.11 17.41
N LYS A 53 -0.69 -3.13 16.58
CA LYS A 53 0.14 -4.33 16.68
C LYS A 53 1.59 -3.93 16.41
N VAL A 54 2.49 -4.37 17.26
CA VAL A 54 3.93 -4.23 17.03
C VAL A 54 4.56 -5.58 16.72
N LEU A 55 5.62 -5.57 15.91
CA LEU A 55 6.41 -6.76 15.59
C LEU A 55 7.75 -6.68 16.33
N PRO A 56 8.33 -7.82 16.72
CA PRO A 56 9.68 -7.85 17.28
C PRO A 56 10.69 -7.21 16.32
N LYS A 57 11.65 -6.47 16.86
CA LYS A 57 12.78 -5.97 16.08
C LYS A 57 13.62 -7.17 15.59
N PRO A 58 13.94 -7.28 14.29
CA PRO A 58 14.78 -8.36 13.78
C PRO A 58 16.19 -8.26 14.36
N ARG A 59 16.89 -9.40 14.50
CA ARG A 59 18.27 -9.43 14.98
C ARG A 59 19.25 -8.94 13.92
N LEU A 60 18.99 -9.28 12.66
CA LEU A 60 19.76 -8.84 11.51
C LEU A 60 18.83 -8.33 10.41
N CYS A 61 19.25 -7.27 9.74
CA CYS A 61 18.65 -6.72 8.54
C CYS A 61 19.75 -6.58 7.49
N SER A 62 19.56 -7.16 6.30
CA SER A 62 20.49 -7.07 5.18
C SER A 62 19.73 -6.71 3.91
N SER A 63 20.32 -5.90 3.04
CA SER A 63 19.71 -5.51 1.76
C SER A 63 20.58 -5.99 0.61
N ILE A 64 19.98 -6.73 -0.33
CA ILE A 64 20.69 -7.35 -1.46
C ILE A 64 20.06 -6.95 -2.80
N ALA A 65 20.89 -6.77 -3.81
CA ALA A 65 20.51 -6.41 -5.16
C ALA A 65 20.85 -7.53 -6.15
N LEU A 66 19.89 -7.89 -7.00
CA LEU A 66 20.04 -8.89 -8.05
C LEU A 66 19.70 -8.28 -9.41
N GLN A 67 20.56 -8.47 -10.40
CA GLN A 67 20.35 -7.99 -11.77
C GLN A 67 19.39 -8.93 -12.50
N MET A 68 18.21 -8.43 -12.89
CA MET A 68 17.20 -9.18 -13.63
C MET A 68 16.11 -8.25 -14.16
N ASP A 69 15.46 -8.62 -15.26
CA ASP A 69 14.29 -7.88 -15.76
C ASP A 69 13.06 -8.06 -14.85
N SER A 70 12.03 -7.22 -15.06
CA SER A 70 10.82 -7.22 -14.23
C SER A 70 10.01 -8.51 -14.31
N SER A 71 10.02 -9.20 -15.46
CA SER A 71 9.29 -10.46 -15.65
C SER A 71 9.93 -11.57 -14.81
N GLN A 72 11.25 -11.69 -14.89
CA GLN A 72 12.02 -12.63 -14.06
C GLN A 72 11.89 -12.29 -12.57
N ALA A 73 11.95 -11.02 -12.19
CA ALA A 73 11.78 -10.59 -10.80
C ALA A 73 10.42 -11.00 -10.23
N LEU A 74 9.32 -10.75 -10.94
CA LEU A 74 7.97 -11.14 -10.51
C LEU A 74 7.83 -12.66 -10.37
N ALA A 75 8.37 -13.42 -11.33
CA ALA A 75 8.36 -14.88 -11.26
C ALA A 75 9.12 -15.41 -10.04
N ARG A 76 10.32 -14.87 -9.76
CA ARG A 76 11.13 -15.23 -8.59
C ARG A 76 10.45 -14.86 -7.27
N LEU A 77 9.84 -13.68 -7.20
CA LEU A 77 9.10 -13.24 -6.01
C LEU A 77 7.88 -14.14 -5.73
N ALA A 78 7.16 -14.57 -6.77
CA ALA A 78 6.07 -15.54 -6.63
C ALA A 78 6.59 -16.91 -6.15
N GLU A 79 7.72 -17.37 -6.67
CA GLU A 79 8.37 -18.63 -6.26
C GLU A 79 8.83 -18.58 -4.79
N TRP A 80 9.51 -17.50 -4.39
CA TRP A 80 10.03 -17.34 -3.03
C TRP A 80 8.95 -17.05 -2.00
N GLY A 81 7.84 -16.43 -2.40
CA GLY A 81 6.68 -16.19 -1.53
C GLY A 81 6.00 -17.47 -1.04
N GLN A 82 6.23 -18.60 -1.71
CA GLN A 82 5.73 -19.93 -1.30
C GLN A 82 6.69 -20.65 -0.35
N GLN A 83 7.76 -19.99 0.09
CA GLN A 83 8.85 -20.58 0.86
C GLN A 83 9.08 -19.76 2.13
N PRO A 84 9.69 -20.34 3.18
CA PRO A 84 9.98 -19.63 4.44
C PRO A 84 11.21 -18.71 4.29
N MET A 85 11.17 -17.80 3.32
CA MET A 85 12.23 -16.84 3.07
C MET A 85 12.08 -15.62 3.99
N PRO A 86 13.17 -15.11 4.60
CA PRO A 86 13.12 -13.93 5.47
C PRO A 86 13.01 -12.61 4.69
N ILE A 87 12.34 -12.61 3.53
CA ILE A 87 12.17 -11.42 2.69
C ILE A 87 11.07 -10.54 3.31
N SER A 88 11.45 -9.36 3.80
CA SER A 88 10.53 -8.39 4.41
C SER A 88 10.21 -7.19 3.54
N ALA A 89 10.98 -6.96 2.47
CA ALA A 89 10.68 -5.96 1.45
C ALA A 89 11.26 -6.39 0.08
N ALA A 90 10.60 -5.97 -0.99
CA ALA A 90 11.02 -6.21 -2.36
C ALA A 90 10.60 -5.05 -3.27
N SER A 91 11.55 -4.54 -4.05
CA SER A 91 11.35 -3.45 -5.01
C SER A 91 12.16 -3.69 -6.28
N HIS A 92 11.64 -3.29 -7.44
CA HIS A 92 12.30 -3.50 -8.74
C HIS A 92 12.09 -2.30 -9.66
N ASP A 93 13.16 -1.79 -10.26
CA ASP A 93 13.18 -0.55 -11.06
C ASP A 93 13.26 -0.77 -12.58
N GLY A 94 12.97 -1.98 -13.05
CA GLY A 94 13.13 -2.39 -14.45
C GLY A 94 14.41 -3.18 -14.72
N GLN A 95 15.45 -3.04 -13.89
CA GLN A 95 16.74 -3.71 -14.11
C GLN A 95 17.26 -4.46 -12.87
N VAL A 96 16.95 -3.95 -11.67
CA VAL A 96 17.50 -4.48 -10.42
C VAL A 96 16.39 -4.83 -9.46
N LEU A 97 16.35 -6.10 -9.03
CA LEU A 97 15.54 -6.54 -7.91
C LEU A 97 16.30 -6.26 -6.61
N ARG A 98 15.75 -5.39 -5.77
CA ARG A 98 16.24 -5.11 -4.42
C ARG A 98 15.38 -5.85 -3.42
N LEU A 99 16.01 -6.58 -2.50
CA LEU A 99 15.36 -7.32 -1.43
C LEU A 99 15.89 -6.87 -0.07
N ARG A 100 15.01 -6.83 0.92
CA ARG A 100 15.39 -6.71 2.33
C ARG A 100 15.15 -8.04 3.03
N LEU A 101 16.19 -8.54 3.68
CA LEU A 101 16.16 -9.76 4.47
C LEU A 101 16.18 -9.39 5.95
N GLU A 102 15.21 -9.85 6.73
CA GLU A 102 15.10 -9.57 8.17
C GLU A 102 14.79 -10.83 8.96
N GLY A 103 15.55 -11.07 10.04
CA GLY A 103 15.34 -12.24 10.87
C GLY A 103 16.46 -12.51 11.86
N GLY A 104 16.65 -13.79 12.20
CA GLY A 104 17.84 -14.25 12.93
C GLY A 104 19.06 -14.30 12.00
N GLU A 105 20.26 -14.13 12.56
CA GLU A 105 21.52 -14.07 11.80
C GLU A 105 21.69 -15.26 10.85
N GLY A 106 21.52 -16.49 11.33
CA GLY A 106 21.64 -17.69 10.49
C GLY A 106 20.58 -17.77 9.38
N SER A 107 19.36 -17.28 9.62
CA SER A 107 18.30 -17.27 8.61
C SER A 107 18.59 -16.26 7.49
N VAL A 108 19.06 -15.07 7.87
CA VAL A 108 19.46 -14.03 6.91
C VAL A 108 20.70 -14.46 6.12
N ALA A 109 21.70 -15.03 6.77
CA ALA A 109 22.91 -15.52 6.12
C ALA A 109 22.60 -16.64 5.10
N ALA A 110 21.82 -17.64 5.49
CA ALA A 110 21.41 -18.72 4.59
C ALA A 110 20.56 -18.23 3.41
N ALA A 111 19.70 -17.23 3.65
CA ALA A 111 18.91 -16.62 2.58
C ALA A 111 19.80 -15.82 1.60
N HIS A 112 20.78 -15.06 2.09
CA HIS A 112 21.73 -14.35 1.25
C HIS A 112 22.60 -15.32 0.44
N GLU A 113 23.14 -16.37 1.05
CA GLU A 113 23.91 -17.40 0.34
C GLU A 113 23.10 -18.05 -0.79
N ARG A 114 21.82 -18.36 -0.52
CA ARG A 114 20.92 -18.98 -1.48
C ARG A 114 20.51 -18.04 -2.61
N LEU A 115 20.20 -16.78 -2.30
CA LEU A 115 19.73 -15.80 -3.28
C LEU A 115 20.89 -15.17 -4.07
N GLY A 116 22.08 -15.09 -3.47
CA GLY A 116 23.19 -14.31 -3.97
C GLY A 116 22.90 -12.81 -3.92
N GLY A 117 23.46 -12.06 -4.87
CA GLY A 117 23.29 -10.62 -4.98
C GLY A 117 24.27 -9.81 -4.15
N GLU A 118 24.43 -8.55 -4.56
CA GLU A 118 25.35 -7.61 -3.94
C GLU A 118 24.68 -6.89 -2.78
N VAL A 119 25.41 -6.76 -1.66
CA VAL A 119 24.92 -6.00 -0.51
C VAL A 119 24.94 -4.51 -0.83
N PHE A 120 23.88 -3.80 -0.46
CA PHE A 120 23.80 -2.35 -0.64
C PHE A 120 23.25 -1.65 0.61
N ASP A 121 23.33 -0.32 0.63
CA ASP A 121 22.86 0.48 1.75
C ASP A 121 21.32 0.42 1.91
N GLY A 122 20.88 0.03 3.12
CA GLY A 122 19.48 -0.04 3.49
C GLY A 122 18.75 1.32 3.53
N ALA A 123 19.46 2.46 3.49
CA ALA A 123 18.84 3.79 3.39
C ALA A 123 17.88 3.92 2.18
N TYR A 124 18.09 3.13 1.12
CA TYR A 124 17.18 3.00 -0.01
C TYR A 124 15.73 2.79 0.41
N TRP A 125 15.47 1.94 1.42
CA TRP A 125 14.10 1.60 1.83
C TRP A 125 13.38 2.80 2.45
N GLN A 126 14.10 3.62 3.21
CA GLN A 126 13.54 4.87 3.71
C GLN A 126 13.27 5.84 2.56
N GLN A 127 14.20 5.97 1.61
CA GLN A 127 14.02 6.82 0.43
C GLN A 127 12.84 6.36 -0.43
N LEU A 128 12.62 5.06 -0.61
CA LEU A 128 11.46 4.50 -1.30
C LEU A 128 10.16 4.87 -0.58
N ASN A 129 10.10 4.63 0.73
CA ASN A 129 8.92 4.91 1.56
C ASN A 129 8.57 6.40 1.60
N GLU A 130 9.57 7.27 1.61
CA GLU A 130 9.43 8.73 1.64
C GLU A 130 9.35 9.35 0.23
N GLN A 131 9.30 8.53 -0.83
CA GLN A 131 9.21 8.96 -2.23
C GLN A 131 10.36 9.90 -2.65
N ARG A 132 11.59 9.60 -2.20
CA ARG A 132 12.82 10.39 -2.44
C ARG A 132 13.79 9.76 -3.43
N LEU A 133 13.52 8.56 -3.93
CA LEU A 133 14.34 7.93 -4.98
C LEU A 133 14.31 8.77 -6.27
N PRO A 134 15.34 8.66 -7.14
CA PRO A 134 15.39 9.38 -8.42
C PRO A 134 14.14 9.21 -9.29
N PHE A 135 13.51 8.03 -9.27
CA PHE A 135 12.24 7.75 -9.95
C PHE A 135 11.13 8.77 -9.63
N PHE A 136 11.08 9.28 -8.40
CA PHE A 136 10.03 10.23 -7.98
C PHE A 136 10.32 11.68 -8.38
N LEU A 137 11.55 11.99 -8.82
CA LEU A 137 11.96 13.34 -9.25
C LEU A 137 11.42 13.72 -10.64
N ASP A 138 11.02 12.72 -11.44
CA ASP A 138 10.38 12.94 -12.73
C ASP A 138 9.11 13.81 -12.54
N PRO A 139 8.83 14.80 -13.41
CA PRO A 139 7.71 15.72 -13.22
C PRO A 139 6.33 15.16 -13.62
N ARG A 140 6.28 14.04 -14.35
CA ARG A 140 5.03 13.42 -14.83
C ARG A 140 4.12 13.04 -13.65
N PRO A 141 2.80 12.96 -13.87
CA PRO A 141 1.87 12.47 -12.86
C PRO A 141 2.31 11.14 -12.24
N LEU A 142 2.29 11.09 -10.91
CA LEU A 142 2.58 9.89 -10.13
C LEU A 142 1.28 9.13 -9.87
N TRP A 143 1.29 7.85 -10.20
CA TRP A 143 0.20 6.92 -9.96
C TRP A 143 0.66 5.78 -9.06
N ARG A 144 -0.22 5.37 -8.16
CA ARG A 144 -0.06 4.15 -7.36
C ARG A 144 -1.07 3.11 -7.83
N LEU A 145 -0.56 1.99 -8.30
CA LEU A 145 -1.35 0.84 -8.74
C LEU A 145 -1.25 -0.25 -7.68
N CYS A 146 -2.39 -0.79 -7.28
CA CYS A 146 -2.48 -1.94 -6.39
C CYS A 146 -3.09 -3.09 -7.18
N VAL A 147 -2.32 -4.16 -7.40
CA VAL A 147 -2.68 -5.31 -8.22
C VAL A 147 -2.48 -6.61 -7.41
N PRO A 148 -3.10 -7.73 -7.81
CA PRO A 148 -2.78 -9.03 -7.23
C PRO A 148 -1.27 -9.31 -7.25
N ALA A 149 -0.74 -9.92 -6.19
CA ALA A 149 0.71 -10.13 -6.04
C ALA A 149 1.34 -10.97 -7.17
N GLN A 150 0.54 -11.80 -7.84
CA GLN A 150 0.97 -12.67 -8.95
C GLN A 150 0.69 -12.06 -10.33
N SER A 151 0.25 -10.79 -10.40
CA SER A 151 0.02 -10.11 -11.67
C SER A 151 1.33 -10.02 -12.46
N ALA A 152 1.27 -10.37 -13.74
CA ALA A 152 2.38 -10.23 -14.68
C ALA A 152 2.79 -8.75 -14.87
N VAL A 153 3.85 -8.51 -15.65
CA VAL A 153 4.20 -7.16 -16.09
C VAL A 153 2.98 -6.53 -16.78
N LEU A 154 2.67 -5.30 -16.42
CA LEU A 154 1.57 -4.55 -17.02
C LEU A 154 2.18 -3.61 -18.06
N GLU A 155 1.72 -3.74 -19.30
CA GLU A 155 2.06 -2.84 -20.39
C GLU A 155 1.34 -1.50 -20.18
N LEU A 156 1.95 -0.63 -19.39
CA LEU A 156 1.46 0.70 -19.08
C LEU A 156 2.36 1.74 -19.75
N PRO A 157 1.78 2.80 -20.36
CA PRO A 157 2.57 3.90 -20.89
C PRO A 157 3.27 4.61 -19.74
N GLY A 158 4.61 4.69 -19.76
CA GLY A 158 5.40 5.39 -18.75
C GLY A 158 6.41 4.49 -18.05
N GLU A 159 6.97 4.99 -16.95
CA GLU A 159 8.01 4.30 -16.19
C GLU A 159 7.44 3.70 -14.90
N GLN A 160 7.77 2.45 -14.62
CA GLN A 160 7.26 1.70 -13.47
C GLN A 160 8.37 1.39 -12.47
N LEU A 161 8.03 1.54 -11.19
CA LEU A 161 8.82 1.05 -10.07
C LEU A 161 7.94 0.09 -9.26
N LEU A 162 8.32 -1.20 -9.27
CA LEU A 162 7.64 -2.22 -8.50
C LEU A 162 8.03 -2.10 -7.02
N ASP A 163 7.05 -2.31 -6.15
CA ASP A 163 7.17 -2.24 -4.69
C ASP A 163 6.26 -3.31 -4.06
N TRP A 164 6.43 -3.61 -2.78
CA TRP A 164 5.67 -4.64 -2.07
C TRP A 164 5.63 -5.99 -2.80
N GLY A 165 6.76 -6.38 -3.40
CA GLY A 165 6.86 -7.63 -4.16
C GLY A 165 6.04 -7.64 -5.45
N GLY A 166 5.73 -6.48 -6.03
CA GLY A 166 5.01 -6.34 -7.29
C GLY A 166 3.51 -6.10 -7.17
N ALA A 167 2.95 -6.28 -5.97
CA ALA A 167 1.55 -5.99 -5.66
C ALA A 167 1.26 -4.48 -5.64
N GLN A 168 2.27 -3.65 -5.34
CA GLN A 168 2.23 -2.21 -5.51
C GLN A 168 3.14 -1.82 -6.68
N ARG A 169 2.67 -0.91 -7.54
CA ARG A 169 3.49 -0.35 -8.62
C ARG A 169 3.34 1.16 -8.62
N TRP A 170 4.45 1.85 -8.52
CA TRP A 170 4.50 3.27 -8.81
C TRP A 170 4.65 3.44 -10.31
N LEU A 171 3.91 4.39 -10.89
CA LEU A 171 3.94 4.70 -12.32
C LEU A 171 4.10 6.21 -12.51
N LYS A 172 5.06 6.61 -13.34
CA LYS A 172 5.21 7.97 -13.88
C LYS A 172 4.70 7.98 -15.31
N SER A 173 3.61 8.71 -15.57
CA SER A 173 2.94 8.68 -16.87
C SER A 173 2.11 9.93 -17.15
N ASP A 174 2.14 10.38 -18.40
CA ASP A 174 1.25 11.44 -18.95
C ASP A 174 0.00 10.87 -19.63
N ALA A 175 -0.19 9.55 -19.62
CA ALA A 175 -1.39 8.95 -20.17
C ALA A 175 -2.62 9.38 -19.37
N ASP A 176 -3.76 9.39 -20.05
CA ASP A 176 -5.03 9.71 -19.43
C ASP A 176 -5.37 8.71 -18.30
N GLY A 177 -6.04 9.21 -17.28
CA GLY A 177 -6.37 8.41 -16.10
C GLY A 177 -7.32 7.25 -16.38
N GLU A 178 -8.14 7.34 -17.44
CA GLU A 178 -9.06 6.27 -17.82
C GLU A 178 -8.30 5.07 -18.39
N THR A 179 -7.32 5.30 -19.27
CA THR A 179 -6.43 4.27 -19.82
C THR A 179 -5.66 3.56 -18.71
N ILE A 180 -5.04 4.30 -17.79
CA ILE A 180 -4.28 3.72 -16.67
C ILE A 180 -5.19 2.84 -15.80
N ARG A 181 -6.41 3.32 -15.51
CA ARG A 181 -7.40 2.57 -14.72
C ARG A 181 -7.91 1.34 -15.46
N ALA A 182 -8.21 1.45 -16.74
CA ALA A 182 -8.69 0.33 -17.56
C ALA A 182 -7.69 -0.82 -17.56
N ILE A 183 -6.41 -0.54 -17.82
CA ILE A 183 -5.33 -1.54 -17.80
C ILE A 183 -5.19 -2.15 -16.40
N THR A 184 -5.19 -1.32 -15.35
CA THR A 184 -5.04 -1.79 -13.96
C THR A 184 -6.23 -2.64 -13.52
N THR A 185 -7.46 -2.26 -13.88
CA THR A 185 -8.70 -3.00 -13.57
C THR A 185 -8.77 -4.31 -14.34
N ALA A 186 -8.32 -4.35 -15.60
CA ALA A 186 -8.21 -5.61 -16.36
C ALA A 186 -7.27 -6.62 -15.67
N ALA A 187 -6.27 -6.13 -14.93
CA ALA A 187 -5.39 -6.94 -14.09
C ALA A 187 -5.97 -7.28 -12.69
N GLY A 188 -7.21 -6.89 -12.41
CA GLY A 188 -7.86 -7.08 -11.10
C GLY A 188 -7.43 -6.07 -10.03
N GLY A 189 -6.83 -4.95 -10.42
CA GLY A 189 -6.28 -3.93 -9.53
C GLY A 189 -7.06 -2.61 -9.50
N HIS A 190 -6.51 -1.67 -8.74
CA HIS A 190 -7.01 -0.31 -8.56
C HIS A 190 -5.87 0.70 -8.79
N ALA A 191 -6.16 1.83 -9.43
CA ALA A 191 -5.20 2.90 -9.64
C ALA A 191 -5.62 4.16 -8.86
N THR A 192 -4.66 4.84 -8.23
CA THR A 192 -4.87 6.13 -7.56
C THR A 192 -3.82 7.13 -8.04
N CYS A 193 -4.25 8.31 -8.48
CA CYS A 193 -3.35 9.40 -8.81
C CYS A 193 -2.88 10.08 -7.50
N TYR A 194 -1.57 10.21 -7.34
CA TYR A 194 -0.93 10.82 -6.18
C TYR A 194 -0.52 12.27 -6.43
N SER A 195 -0.39 12.68 -7.69
CA SER A 195 -0.15 14.07 -8.07
C SER A 195 -1.43 14.89 -7.90
N GLN A 196 -1.33 16.02 -7.19
CA GLN A 196 -2.47 16.91 -6.95
C GLN A 196 -2.85 17.70 -8.21
N GLY A 197 -4.15 17.89 -8.43
CA GLY A 197 -4.68 18.74 -9.50
C GLY A 197 -4.53 18.18 -10.92
N VAL A 198 -4.04 16.95 -11.08
CA VAL A 198 -3.91 16.30 -12.40
C VAL A 198 -5.23 15.70 -12.87
N VAL A 199 -6.00 15.12 -11.94
CA VAL A 199 -7.31 14.52 -12.22
C VAL A 199 -8.32 14.99 -11.18
N ASP A 200 -9.57 15.16 -11.59
CA ASP A 200 -10.66 15.58 -10.70
C ASP A 200 -10.92 14.54 -9.60
N ASN A 201 -10.85 13.26 -9.96
CA ASN A 201 -11.11 12.13 -9.06
C ASN A 201 -9.87 11.24 -8.93
N PRO A 202 -8.97 11.50 -7.96
CA PRO A 202 -7.70 10.77 -7.86
C PRO A 202 -7.86 9.29 -7.50
N PHE A 203 -8.93 8.90 -6.80
CA PHE A 203 -9.19 7.52 -6.39
C PHE A 203 -9.89 6.70 -7.47
N GLN A 204 -9.63 5.38 -7.48
CA GLN A 204 -10.32 4.43 -8.35
C GLN A 204 -11.84 4.53 -8.16
N PRO A 205 -12.66 4.62 -9.22
CA PRO A 205 -14.10 4.76 -9.07
C PRO A 205 -14.67 3.49 -8.42
N LEU A 206 -15.65 3.68 -7.53
CA LEU A 206 -16.32 2.58 -6.87
C LEU A 206 -17.50 2.08 -7.71
N ALA A 207 -17.70 0.76 -7.72
CA ALA A 207 -18.96 0.20 -8.19
C ALA A 207 -20.13 0.72 -7.33
N ALA A 208 -21.28 0.95 -7.95
CA ALA A 208 -22.45 1.53 -7.30
C ALA A 208 -22.85 0.87 -5.96
N PRO A 209 -22.83 -0.47 -5.80
CA PRO A 209 -23.13 -1.10 -4.52
C PRO A 209 -22.16 -0.69 -3.40
N VAL A 210 -20.87 -0.54 -3.71
CA VAL A 210 -19.82 -0.17 -2.75
C VAL A 210 -19.95 1.30 -2.37
N LEU A 211 -20.18 2.18 -3.36
CA LEU A 211 -20.44 3.60 -3.12
C LEU A 211 -21.61 3.82 -2.16
N ARG A 212 -22.70 3.07 -2.33
CA ARG A 212 -23.87 3.13 -1.43
C ARG A 212 -23.51 2.79 0.03
N TYR A 213 -22.64 1.80 0.26
CA TYR A 213 -22.19 1.47 1.62
C TYR A 213 -21.32 2.57 2.21
N HIS A 214 -20.44 3.16 1.40
CA HIS A 214 -19.63 4.31 1.83
C HIS A 214 -20.51 5.51 2.24
N GLN A 215 -21.50 5.86 1.42
CA GLN A 215 -22.44 6.95 1.73
C GLN A 215 -23.25 6.66 3.00
N ALA A 216 -23.74 5.43 3.17
CA ALA A 216 -24.48 5.03 4.36
C ALA A 216 -23.62 5.11 5.64
N LEU A 217 -22.34 4.71 5.55
CA LEU A 217 -21.40 4.82 6.67
C LEU A 217 -21.11 6.28 7.01
N LYS A 218 -20.87 7.13 6.00
CA LYS A 218 -20.67 8.56 6.21
C LYS A 218 -21.89 9.21 6.85
N ALA A 219 -23.10 8.95 6.35
CA ALA A 219 -24.33 9.48 6.94
C ALA A 219 -24.54 9.06 8.41
N ARG A 220 -23.99 7.91 8.83
CA ARG A 220 -24.06 7.43 10.23
C ARG A 220 -22.99 8.04 11.13
N LEU A 221 -21.77 8.23 10.62
CA LEU A 221 -20.64 8.72 11.40
C LEU A 221 -20.46 10.24 11.34
N ASP A 222 -20.92 10.87 10.28
CA ASP A 222 -20.85 12.30 10.02
C ASP A 222 -22.14 12.79 9.34
N PRO A 223 -23.29 12.76 10.05
CA PRO A 223 -24.58 13.17 9.48
C PRO A 223 -24.65 14.65 9.08
N GLN A 224 -23.71 15.48 9.56
CA GLN A 224 -23.63 16.91 9.26
C GLN A 224 -22.63 17.22 8.12
N GLY A 225 -21.92 16.22 7.60
CA GLY A 225 -20.95 16.39 6.51
C GLY A 225 -19.75 17.28 6.88
N ILE A 226 -19.36 17.31 8.16
CA ILE A 226 -18.31 18.20 8.68
C ILE A 226 -16.92 17.73 8.23
N PHE A 227 -16.71 16.41 8.11
CA PHE A 227 -15.38 15.84 7.96
C PHE A 227 -15.00 15.65 6.50
N ASN A 228 -14.00 16.44 6.07
CA ASN A 228 -13.30 16.33 4.79
C ASN A 228 -14.23 16.05 3.59
N PRO A 229 -15.23 16.92 3.35
CA PRO A 229 -16.16 16.78 2.22
C PRO A 229 -15.39 16.73 0.89
N GLY A 230 -15.82 15.87 -0.03
CA GLY A 230 -15.18 15.67 -1.34
C GLY A 230 -13.77 15.09 -1.32
N ARG A 231 -13.18 14.75 -0.16
CA ARG A 231 -11.77 14.30 -0.10
C ARG A 231 -11.50 12.96 -0.76
N LEU A 232 -12.44 12.01 -0.64
CA LEU A 232 -12.31 10.66 -1.20
C LEU A 232 -13.02 10.55 -2.55
N TYR A 233 -14.31 10.85 -2.57
CA TYR A 233 -15.09 10.92 -3.81
C TYR A 233 -15.99 12.15 -3.74
N ALA A 234 -16.30 12.75 -4.90
CA ALA A 234 -17.07 13.99 -4.97
C ALA A 234 -18.49 13.84 -4.39
N GLU A 235 -19.03 12.62 -4.38
CA GLU A 235 -20.34 12.28 -3.84
C GLU A 235 -20.36 12.16 -2.30
N PHE A 236 -19.28 12.59 -1.60
CA PHE A 236 -19.10 12.54 -0.14
C PHE A 236 -19.19 13.90 0.53
#